data_AF-A0A7J4G1J5-F1
#
_entry.id   AF-A0A7J4G1J5-F1
#
_cell.length_a   1.000
_cell.length_b   1.000
_cell.length_c   1.000
_cell.angle_alpha   90.00
_cell.angle_beta   90.00
_cell.angle_gamma   90.00
#
_symmetry.space_group_name_H-M   'P 1'
#
loop_
_entity.id
_entity.type
_entity.pdbx_description
1 polymer ?
#
loop_
_entity_poly.entity_id
_entity_poly.type
_entity_poly.pdbx_seq_one_letter_code
_entity_poly.pdbx_strand_id
1 'polypeptide(L)'
;MVINYKLLETISKILHMNRETRHKNGDIKKYRIKKILEEIKNKRGRGTELISLYIPPKKRISDVINYLRQEYATAENIKSDTTRKHVKDAITKVIERLKHYQTAPENGLVVFCGAIPVSGPGTEKMEIYVLEPPEPININLYRCDDHFHTQYIEDTLKEKELYGLVSIDTNEAAIGILEGNRLEIFGKYTSGIP
;
A
#
# COMPACT_ATOMS: atom_id res chain seq x y z
N MET A 1 8.95 2.31 43.72
CA MET A 1 9.96 1.30 43.30
C MET A 1 9.42 0.27 42.29
N VAL A 2 8.13 -0.08 42.32
CA VAL A 2 7.52 -1.13 41.46
C VAL A 2 7.38 -0.74 39.97
N ILE A 3 7.10 0.54 39.67
CA ILE A 3 7.05 1.02 38.27
C ILE A 3 8.38 0.78 37.56
N ASN A 4 9.50 1.10 38.23
CA ASN A 4 10.83 1.15 37.60
C ASN A 4 11.26 -0.20 37.00
N TYR A 5 11.01 -1.30 37.71
CA TYR A 5 11.42 -2.65 37.24
C TYR A 5 10.58 -3.15 36.06
N LYS A 6 9.25 -3.00 36.09
CA LYS A 6 8.39 -3.41 34.97
C LYS A 6 8.60 -2.55 33.73
N LEU A 7 8.89 -1.26 33.93
CA LEU A 7 9.22 -0.32 32.88
C LEU A 7 10.55 -0.71 32.19
N LEU A 8 11.59 -0.99 32.98
CA LEU A 8 12.91 -1.43 32.49
C LEU A 8 12.86 -2.77 31.75
N GLU A 9 12.11 -3.76 32.25
CA GLU A 9 11.92 -5.03 31.54
C GLU A 9 11.23 -4.83 30.19
N THR A 10 10.23 -3.94 30.14
CA THR A 10 9.49 -3.66 28.90
C THR A 10 10.37 -2.93 27.89
N ILE A 11 11.15 -1.94 28.33
CA ILE A 11 12.16 -1.27 27.48
C ILE A 11 13.19 -2.28 26.96
N SER A 12 13.70 -3.17 27.81
CA SER A 12 14.67 -4.19 27.41
C SER A 12 14.10 -5.16 26.36
N LYS A 13 12.85 -5.63 26.55
CA LYS A 13 12.14 -6.46 25.57
C LYS A 13 11.92 -5.74 24.24
N ILE A 14 11.51 -4.47 24.25
CA ILE A 14 11.32 -3.67 23.03
C ILE A 14 12.64 -3.48 22.27
N LEU A 15 13.75 -3.22 22.98
CA LEU A 15 15.07 -3.06 22.37
C LEU A 15 15.61 -4.36 21.77
N HIS A 16 15.33 -5.51 22.37
CA HIS A 16 15.78 -6.82 21.88
C HIS A 16 14.89 -7.35 20.75
N MET A 17 13.57 -7.16 20.82
CA MET A 17 12.62 -7.62 19.80
C MET A 17 12.83 -6.95 18.43
N ASN A 18 13.40 -5.74 18.41
CA ASN A 18 13.64 -4.96 17.19
C ASN A 18 14.95 -5.29 16.44
N ARG A 19 15.93 -5.95 17.07
CA ARG A 19 17.24 -6.19 16.42
C ARG A 19 17.28 -7.41 15.50
N GLU A 20 16.49 -8.45 15.76
CA GLU A 20 16.67 -9.75 15.08
C GLU A 20 15.72 -10.01 13.90
N THR A 21 14.58 -9.32 13.80
CA THR A 21 13.51 -9.68 12.83
C THR A 21 13.45 -8.83 11.57
N ARG A 22 14.05 -7.63 11.52
CA ARG A 22 13.84 -6.69 10.39
C ARG A 22 14.78 -6.86 9.18
N HIS A 23 15.96 -7.47 9.30
CA HIS A 23 17.09 -6.98 8.50
C HIS A 23 17.65 -7.81 7.32
N LYS A 24 16.94 -8.80 6.76
CA LYS A 24 17.43 -9.46 5.51
C LYS A 24 16.41 -9.67 4.40
N ASN A 25 15.18 -10.10 4.71
CA ASN A 25 14.18 -10.39 3.66
C ASN A 25 13.27 -9.20 3.32
N GLY A 26 12.96 -8.34 4.30
CA GLY A 26 12.14 -7.13 4.10
C GLY A 26 12.81 -6.12 3.17
N ASP A 27 14.12 -5.93 3.34
CA ASP A 27 14.93 -4.97 2.58
C ASP A 27 15.02 -5.34 1.09
N ILE A 28 15.14 -6.63 0.76
CA ILE A 28 15.17 -7.12 -0.62
C ILE A 28 13.79 -6.96 -1.30
N LYS A 29 12.69 -7.28 -0.60
CA LYS A 29 11.33 -7.11 -1.14
C LYS A 29 11.02 -5.62 -1.36
N LYS A 30 11.35 -4.76 -0.39
CA LYS A 30 11.23 -3.30 -0.50
C LYS A 30 12.05 -2.75 -1.68
N TYR A 31 13.30 -3.19 -1.84
CA TYR A 31 14.16 -2.78 -2.95
C TYR A 31 13.58 -3.16 -4.33
N ARG A 32 13.05 -4.39 -4.47
CA ARG A 32 12.41 -4.85 -5.72
C ARG A 32 11.18 -4.02 -6.05
N ILE A 33 10.30 -3.78 -5.07
CA ILE A 33 9.10 -2.96 -5.26
C ILE A 33 9.50 -1.53 -5.65
N LYS A 34 10.49 -0.95 -4.97
CA LYS A 34 11.01 0.39 -5.30
C LYS A 34 11.47 0.48 -6.75
N LYS A 35 12.28 -0.48 -7.22
CA LYS A 35 12.74 -0.50 -8.62
C LYS A 35 11.59 -0.60 -9.62
N ILE A 36 10.60 -1.46 -9.35
CA ILE A 36 9.41 -1.59 -10.20
C ILE A 36 8.60 -0.28 -10.20
N LEU A 37 8.46 0.39 -9.06
CA LEU A 37 7.73 1.66 -8.99
C LEU A 37 8.42 2.77 -9.76
N GLU A 38 9.75 2.86 -9.73
CA GLU A 38 10.48 3.82 -10.56
C GLU A 38 10.22 3.57 -12.06
N GLU A 39 10.14 2.30 -12.48
CA GLU A 39 9.77 1.95 -13.86
C GLU A 39 8.30 2.31 -14.18
N ILE A 40 7.38 2.15 -13.23
CA ILE A 40 5.96 2.47 -13.37
C ILE A 40 5.74 3.98 -13.45
N LYS A 41 6.43 4.74 -12.58
CA LYS A 41 6.31 6.20 -12.46
C LYS A 41 6.70 6.94 -13.74
N ASN A 42 7.62 6.40 -14.52
CA ASN A 42 8.09 6.99 -15.76
C ASN A 42 7.21 6.64 -16.98
N LYS A 43 6.24 5.73 -16.84
CA LYS A 43 5.30 5.40 -17.91
C LYS A 43 4.24 6.48 -18.08
N ARG A 44 3.90 6.78 -19.33
CA ARG A 44 2.86 7.72 -19.73
C ARG A 44 2.00 7.09 -20.80
N GLY A 45 0.69 7.21 -20.65
CA GLY A 45 -0.29 6.89 -21.67
C GLY A 45 -0.38 8.02 -22.69
N ARG A 46 -1.05 7.77 -23.81
CA ARG A 46 -1.33 8.79 -24.83
C ARG A 46 -2.59 9.59 -24.53
N GLY A 47 -3.45 9.02 -23.71
CA GLY A 47 -4.58 9.70 -23.10
C GLY A 47 -4.84 9.12 -21.72
N THR A 48 -6.05 9.35 -21.22
CA THR A 48 -6.55 8.84 -19.93
C THR A 48 -6.84 7.34 -20.03
N GLU A 49 -5.79 6.51 -20.04
CA GLU A 49 -5.88 5.06 -20.31
C GLU A 49 -5.04 4.19 -19.35
N LEU A 50 -4.46 4.80 -18.31
CA LEU A 50 -3.68 4.11 -17.28
C LEU A 50 -4.49 4.01 -15.99
N ILE A 51 -4.80 2.78 -15.57
CA ILE A 51 -5.56 2.46 -14.36
C ILE A 51 -4.60 2.27 -13.19
N SER A 52 -4.87 2.99 -12.11
CA SER A 52 -4.29 2.79 -10.77
C SER A 52 -5.39 2.31 -9.82
N LEU A 53 -5.26 1.09 -9.32
CA LEU A 53 -6.22 0.46 -8.41
C LEU A 53 -5.53 0.11 -7.09
N TYR A 54 -6.06 0.63 -5.99
CA TYR A 54 -5.64 0.34 -4.62
C TYR A 54 -6.77 -0.34 -3.88
N ILE A 55 -6.48 -1.52 -3.32
CA ILE A 55 -7.42 -2.35 -2.59
C ILE A 55 -6.91 -2.47 -1.15
N PRO A 56 -7.68 -2.03 -0.15
CA PRO A 56 -7.25 -2.13 1.24
C PRO A 56 -7.24 -3.59 1.72
N PRO A 57 -6.49 -3.87 2.81
CA PRO A 57 -6.48 -5.18 3.46
C PRO A 57 -7.87 -5.75 3.72
N LYS A 58 -8.00 -7.07 3.63
CA LYS A 58 -9.22 -7.82 3.98
C LYS A 58 -10.47 -7.49 3.14
N LYS A 59 -10.36 -6.64 2.13
CA LYS A 59 -11.47 -6.36 1.21
C LYS A 59 -11.75 -7.58 0.34
N ARG A 60 -13.04 -7.93 0.19
CA ARG A 60 -13.48 -9.03 -0.68
C ARG A 60 -13.27 -8.64 -2.13
N ILE A 61 -12.64 -9.53 -2.89
CA ILE A 61 -12.30 -9.26 -4.30
C ILE A 61 -13.55 -9.30 -5.18
N SER A 62 -14.57 -10.06 -4.80
CA SER A 62 -15.89 -10.04 -5.45
C SER A 62 -16.47 -8.64 -5.57
N ASP A 63 -16.36 -7.85 -4.50
CA ASP A 63 -16.94 -6.51 -4.43
C ASP A 63 -16.15 -5.54 -5.30
N VAL A 64 -14.82 -5.69 -5.33
CA VAL A 64 -13.94 -4.94 -6.23
C VAL A 64 -14.23 -5.28 -7.69
N ILE A 65 -14.41 -6.56 -8.04
CA ILE A 65 -14.75 -6.98 -9.41
C ILE A 65 -16.11 -6.41 -9.83
N ASN A 66 -17.11 -6.42 -8.95
CA ASN A 66 -18.42 -5.84 -9.25
C ASN A 66 -18.33 -4.34 -9.49
N TYR A 67 -17.54 -3.62 -8.69
CA TYR A 67 -17.27 -2.21 -8.91
C TYR A 67 -16.54 -1.97 -10.25
N LEU A 68 -15.51 -2.75 -10.58
CA LEU A 68 -14.81 -2.65 -11.87
C LEU A 68 -15.73 -2.94 -13.07
N ARG A 69 -16.73 -3.81 -12.94
CA ARG A 69 -17.75 -4.03 -13.98
C ARG A 69 -18.63 -2.80 -14.20
N GLN A 70 -18.93 -2.04 -13.15
CA GLN A 70 -19.64 -0.76 -13.29
C GLN A 70 -18.77 0.26 -14.02
N GLU A 71 -17.49 0.37 -13.65
CA GLU A 71 -16.52 1.23 -14.36
C GLU A 71 -16.35 0.83 -15.83
N TYR A 72 -16.39 -0.46 -16.14
CA TYR A 72 -16.38 -0.97 -17.51
C TYR A 72 -17.57 -0.46 -18.33
N ALA A 73 -18.77 -0.46 -17.74
CA ALA A 73 -19.98 0.06 -18.39
C ALA A 73 -19.91 1.58 -18.54
N THR A 74 -19.41 2.31 -17.53
CA THR A 74 -19.22 3.76 -17.61
C THR A 74 -18.23 4.14 -18.71
N ALA A 75 -17.17 3.36 -18.91
CA ALA A 75 -16.18 3.57 -19.96
C ALA A 75 -16.79 3.55 -21.38
N GLU A 76 -17.99 3.00 -21.58
CA GLU A 76 -18.67 3.03 -22.88
C GLU A 76 -18.97 4.45 -23.37
N ASN A 77 -19.11 5.41 -22.46
CA ASN A 77 -19.37 6.81 -22.77
C ASN A 77 -18.11 7.61 -23.15
N ILE A 78 -16.92 6.99 -23.16
CA ILE A 78 -15.69 7.65 -23.59
C ILE A 78 -15.78 7.97 -25.09
N LYS A 79 -15.54 9.25 -25.42
CA LYS A 79 -15.69 9.80 -26.79
C LYS A 79 -14.67 9.22 -27.78
N SER A 80 -13.43 9.00 -27.34
CA SER A 80 -12.36 8.44 -28.17
C SER A 80 -12.48 6.92 -28.23
N ASP A 81 -12.67 6.36 -29.43
CA ASP A 81 -12.79 4.91 -29.63
C ASP A 81 -11.56 4.14 -29.15
N THR A 82 -10.37 4.67 -29.43
CA THR A 82 -9.09 4.07 -29.01
C THR A 82 -8.96 4.07 -27.49
N THR A 83 -9.20 5.23 -26.84
CA THR A 83 -9.12 5.34 -25.38
C THR A 83 -10.18 4.47 -24.71
N ARG A 84 -11.40 4.45 -25.25
CA ARG A 84 -12.48 3.59 -24.77
C ARG A 84 -12.08 2.12 -24.80
N LYS A 85 -11.50 1.66 -25.92
CA LYS A 85 -11.01 0.30 -26.06
C LYS A 85 -9.91 0.00 -25.04
N HIS A 86 -8.90 0.85 -24.93
CA HIS A 86 -7.78 0.64 -24.01
C HIS A 86 -8.23 0.59 -22.54
N VAL A 87 -9.14 1.46 -22.13
CA VAL A 87 -9.71 1.43 -20.77
C VAL A 87 -10.48 0.13 -20.52
N LYS A 88 -11.37 -0.26 -21.44
CA LYS A 88 -12.15 -1.51 -21.33
C LYS A 88 -11.25 -2.75 -21.29
N ASP A 89 -10.22 -2.79 -22.12
CA ASP A 89 -9.25 -3.89 -22.15
C ASP A 89 -8.43 -3.95 -20.85
N ALA A 90 -8.00 -2.79 -20.32
CA ALA A 90 -7.29 -2.72 -19.05
C ALA A 90 -8.16 -3.19 -17.88
N ILE A 91 -9.43 -2.73 -17.79
CA ILE A 91 -10.37 -3.19 -16.75
C ILE A 91 -10.57 -4.71 -16.83
N THR A 92 -10.75 -5.25 -18.04
CA THR A 92 -10.93 -6.70 -18.25
C THR A 92 -9.72 -7.47 -17.74
N LYS A 93 -8.51 -7.01 -18.10
CA LYS A 93 -7.25 -7.63 -17.67
C LYS A 93 -7.05 -7.55 -16.15
N VAL A 94 -7.43 -6.44 -15.52
CA VAL A 94 -7.42 -6.31 -14.06
C VAL A 94 -8.39 -7.30 -13.42
N ILE A 95 -9.63 -7.40 -13.91
CA ILE A 95 -10.63 -8.35 -13.40
C ILE A 95 -10.11 -9.79 -13.50
N GLU A 96 -9.55 -10.18 -14.65
CA GLU A 96 -8.95 -11.50 -14.84
C GLU A 96 -7.86 -11.78 -13.82
N ARG A 97 -6.98 -10.81 -13.59
CA ARG A 97 -5.91 -10.94 -12.61
C ARG A 97 -6.42 -11.03 -11.17
N LEU A 98 -7.48 -10.30 -10.84
CA LEU A 98 -8.10 -10.32 -9.52
C LEU A 98 -8.82 -11.64 -9.22
N LYS A 99 -9.33 -12.38 -10.21
CA LYS A 99 -9.97 -13.69 -10.00
C LYS A 99 -9.09 -14.72 -9.30
N HIS A 100 -7.77 -14.54 -9.31
CA HIS A 100 -6.83 -15.40 -8.57
C HIS A 100 -6.83 -15.16 -7.05
N TYR A 101 -7.54 -14.13 -6.57
CA TYR A 101 -7.62 -13.75 -5.17
C TYR A 101 -9.07 -13.85 -4.69
N GLN A 102 -9.31 -14.50 -3.54
CA GLN A 102 -10.62 -14.47 -2.88
C GLN A 102 -10.79 -13.17 -2.07
N THR A 103 -9.75 -12.80 -1.34
CA THR A 103 -9.68 -11.62 -0.48
C THR A 103 -8.33 -10.94 -0.70
N ALA A 104 -8.28 -9.62 -0.54
CA ALA A 104 -7.02 -8.88 -0.60
C ALA A 104 -6.02 -9.39 0.48
N PRO A 105 -4.70 -9.44 0.18
CA PRO A 105 -3.67 -9.80 1.15
C PRO A 105 -3.64 -8.90 2.40
N GLU A 106 -2.83 -9.27 3.39
CA GLU A 106 -2.75 -8.58 4.69
C GLU A 106 -2.35 -7.11 4.59
N ASN A 107 -1.50 -6.77 3.61
CA ASN A 107 -1.06 -5.40 3.37
C ASN A 107 -1.90 -4.66 2.30
N GLY A 108 -2.92 -5.32 1.76
CA GLY A 108 -3.69 -4.85 0.61
C GLY A 108 -3.10 -5.30 -0.73
N LEU A 109 -3.66 -4.78 -1.82
CA LEU A 109 -3.25 -5.11 -3.18
C LEU A 109 -3.25 -3.84 -4.05
N VAL A 110 -2.19 -3.64 -4.81
CA VAL A 110 -2.05 -2.54 -5.75
C VAL A 110 -1.91 -3.08 -7.15
N VAL A 111 -2.73 -2.57 -8.08
CA VAL A 111 -2.70 -2.97 -9.48
C VAL A 111 -2.57 -1.74 -10.35
N PHE A 112 -1.56 -1.75 -11.23
CA PHE A 112 -1.39 -0.77 -12.30
C PHE A 112 -1.59 -1.47 -13.63
N CYS A 113 -2.47 -0.96 -14.49
CA CYS A 113 -2.72 -1.57 -15.79
C CYS A 113 -3.08 -0.51 -16.83
N GLY A 114 -2.56 -0.64 -18.04
CA GLY A 114 -2.91 0.28 -19.11
C GLY A 114 -2.13 0.03 -20.40
N ALA A 115 -2.56 0.69 -21.45
CA ALA A 115 -1.90 0.67 -22.74
C ALA A 115 -0.73 1.65 -22.75
N ILE A 116 0.50 1.12 -22.93
CA ILE A 116 1.72 1.91 -22.86
C ILE A 116 2.32 2.03 -24.27
N PRO A 117 2.57 3.23 -24.77
CA PRO A 117 3.16 3.43 -26.09
C PRO A 117 4.60 2.91 -26.12
N VAL A 118 4.91 2.06 -27.10
CA VAL A 118 6.28 1.55 -27.32
C VAL A 118 7.01 2.42 -28.32
N SER A 119 6.35 2.76 -29.43
CA SER A 119 6.92 3.58 -30.50
C SER A 119 5.84 4.52 -31.07
N GLY A 120 5.41 4.28 -32.32
CA GLY A 120 4.42 5.09 -33.03
C GLY A 120 2.96 4.70 -32.73
N PRO A 121 1.99 5.39 -33.33
CA PRO A 121 0.58 5.11 -33.09
C PRO A 121 0.10 3.71 -33.45
N GLY A 122 -0.69 3.11 -32.55
CA GLY A 122 -1.15 1.73 -32.69
C GLY A 122 -0.16 0.67 -32.17
N THR A 123 0.99 1.08 -31.62
CA THR A 123 2.00 0.17 -31.05
C THR A 123 1.90 0.05 -29.52
N GLU A 124 0.80 0.51 -28.94
CA GLU A 124 0.58 0.47 -27.50
C GLU A 124 0.51 -0.98 -27.01
N LYS A 125 1.27 -1.28 -25.95
CA LYS A 125 1.31 -2.59 -25.31
C LYS A 125 0.56 -2.54 -24.00
N MET A 126 -0.38 -3.46 -23.81
CA MET A 126 -1.14 -3.57 -22.57
C MET A 126 -0.30 -4.22 -21.47
N GLU A 127 0.16 -3.42 -20.52
CA GLU A 127 0.96 -3.86 -19.37
C GLU A 127 0.11 -3.96 -18.11
N ILE A 128 0.50 -4.85 -17.20
CA ILE A 128 -0.13 -5.02 -15.88
C ILE A 128 0.94 -5.32 -14.84
N TYR A 129 0.85 -4.62 -13.71
CA TYR A 129 1.70 -4.77 -12.54
C TYR A 129 0.81 -5.02 -11.34
N VAL A 130 1.10 -6.09 -10.60
CA VAL A 130 0.41 -6.41 -9.35
C VAL A 130 1.43 -6.44 -8.24
N LEU A 131 1.24 -5.58 -7.26
CA LEU A 131 2.16 -5.37 -6.15
C LEU A 131 1.41 -5.56 -4.83
N GLU A 132 2.05 -6.26 -3.91
CA GLU A 132 1.64 -6.28 -2.52
C GLU A 132 2.51 -5.26 -1.76
N PRO A 133 1.92 -4.23 -1.15
CA PRO A 133 2.66 -3.26 -0.35
C PRO A 133 3.48 -3.92 0.78
N PRO A 134 4.64 -3.35 1.15
CA PRO A 134 5.42 -3.84 2.29
C PRO A 134 4.72 -3.58 3.64
N GLU A 135 3.85 -2.57 3.69
CA GLU A 135 3.06 -2.18 4.86
C GLU A 135 1.59 -2.01 4.47
N PRO A 136 0.63 -2.21 5.39
CA PRO A 136 -0.79 -2.08 5.08
C PRO A 136 -1.18 -0.71 4.54
N ILE A 137 -1.87 -0.69 3.39
CA ILE A 137 -2.42 0.52 2.79
C ILE A 137 -3.94 0.54 2.95
N ASN A 138 -4.47 1.44 3.79
CA ASN A 138 -5.91 1.62 3.99
C ASN A 138 -6.54 2.58 2.97
N ILE A 139 -6.17 2.44 1.69
CA ILE A 139 -6.65 3.28 0.60
C ILE A 139 -7.50 2.42 -0.32
N ASN A 140 -8.71 2.89 -0.62
CA ASN A 140 -9.58 2.32 -1.62
C ASN A 140 -9.71 3.31 -2.77
N LEU A 141 -8.96 3.11 -3.86
CA LEU A 141 -8.89 4.04 -4.97
C LEU A 141 -8.99 3.28 -6.29
N TYR A 142 -9.83 3.78 -7.19
CA TYR A 142 -9.76 3.50 -8.62
C TYR A 142 -9.58 4.81 -9.35
N ARG A 143 -8.59 4.89 -10.23
CA ARG A 143 -8.33 6.09 -11.01
C ARG A 143 -7.81 5.70 -12.38
N CYS A 144 -8.36 6.31 -13.42
CA CYS A 144 -7.84 6.24 -14.77
C CYS A 144 -7.27 7.61 -15.14
N ASP A 145 -6.00 7.66 -15.56
CA ASP A 145 -5.31 8.90 -15.91
C ASP A 145 -4.27 8.65 -17.03
N ASP A 146 -3.54 9.68 -17.44
CA ASP A 146 -2.42 9.58 -18.40
C ASP A 146 -1.10 9.09 -17.77
N HIS A 147 -1.08 8.95 -16.45
CA HIS A 147 0.05 8.44 -15.65
C HIS A 147 -0.47 7.50 -14.56
N PHE A 148 0.42 6.65 -14.03
CA PHE A 148 0.11 5.86 -12.85
C PHE A 148 0.28 6.68 -11.57
N HIS A 149 -0.68 6.58 -10.66
CA HIS A 149 -0.64 7.25 -9.36
C HIS A 149 0.13 6.40 -8.35
N THR A 150 1.47 6.46 -8.39
CA THR A 150 2.36 5.68 -7.51
C THR A 150 2.51 6.28 -6.12
N GLN A 151 2.13 7.53 -5.90
CA GLN A 151 2.41 8.26 -4.65
C GLN A 151 1.94 7.52 -3.39
N TYR A 152 0.80 6.82 -3.47
CA TYR A 152 0.20 6.15 -2.31
C TYR A 152 0.96 4.92 -1.82
N ILE A 153 1.72 4.24 -2.70
CA ILE A 153 2.59 3.11 -2.32
C ILE A 153 4.01 3.60 -2.03
N GLU A 154 4.46 4.69 -2.65
CA GLU A 154 5.76 5.30 -2.34
C GLU A 154 5.88 5.69 -0.86
N ASP A 155 4.80 6.18 -0.24
CA ASP A 155 4.78 6.51 1.19
C ASP A 155 5.06 5.31 2.11
N THR A 156 4.77 4.08 1.66
CA THR A 156 5.10 2.85 2.41
C THR A 156 6.55 2.39 2.25
N LEU A 157 7.28 2.97 1.30
CA LEU A 157 8.68 2.65 1.02
C LEU A 157 9.65 3.67 1.63
N LYS A 158 9.14 4.81 2.09
CA LYS A 158 9.94 5.80 2.81
C LYS A 158 10.40 5.20 4.13
N GLU A 159 11.67 5.43 4.48
CA GLU A 159 12.15 5.18 5.83
C GLU A 159 11.41 6.12 6.77
N LYS A 160 10.78 5.53 7.81
CA LYS A 160 10.08 6.28 8.84
C LYS A 160 11.00 6.42 10.03
N GLU A 161 11.08 7.65 10.56
CA GLU A 161 11.73 7.88 11.84
C GLU A 161 10.97 7.14 12.94
N LEU A 162 11.73 6.50 13.82
CA LEU A 162 11.22 5.69 14.92
C LEU A 162 11.54 6.41 16.22
N TYR A 163 10.50 6.86 16.92
CA TYR A 163 10.64 7.52 18.23
C TYR A 163 10.12 6.64 19.34
N GLY A 164 10.93 6.47 20.39
CA GLY A 164 10.45 5.93 21.66
C GLY A 164 9.76 7.03 22.46
N LEU A 165 8.51 6.80 22.85
CA LEU A 165 7.75 7.72 23.69
C LEU A 165 7.63 7.14 25.09
N VAL A 166 7.99 7.95 26.08
CA VAL A 166 7.80 7.62 27.49
C VAL A 166 7.07 8.79 28.14
N SER A 167 5.85 8.54 28.62
CA SER A 167 5.08 9.48 29.43
C SER A 167 5.17 9.03 30.88
N ILE A 168 5.53 9.94 31.79
CA ILE A 168 5.66 9.67 33.22
C ILE A 168 4.90 10.75 33.98
N ASP A 169 4.00 10.31 34.85
CA ASP A 169 3.30 11.10 35.83
C ASP A 169 3.53 10.51 37.24
N THR A 170 3.09 11.20 38.30
CA THR A 170 3.20 10.73 39.68
C THR A 170 2.46 9.41 39.90
N ASN A 171 1.33 9.22 39.21
CA ASN A 171 0.46 8.06 39.39
C ASN A 171 0.52 7.02 38.27
N GLU A 172 0.99 7.40 37.08
CA GLU A 172 1.02 6.51 35.93
C GLU A 172 2.19 6.76 34.99
N ALA A 173 2.56 5.74 34.22
CA ALA A 173 3.54 5.83 33.16
C ALA A 173 3.09 5.04 31.94
N ALA A 174 3.38 5.53 30.74
CA ALA A 174 3.10 4.85 29.48
C ALA A 174 4.35 4.79 28.60
N ILE A 175 4.55 3.66 27.93
CA ILE A 175 5.58 3.50 26.90
C ILE A 175 4.89 3.22 25.57
N GLY A 176 5.32 3.92 24.53
CA GLY A 176 4.93 3.65 23.17
C GLY A 176 6.06 3.85 22.18
N ILE A 177 5.83 3.44 20.94
CA ILE A 177 6.66 3.79 19.79
C ILE A 177 5.81 4.58 18.81
N LEU A 178 6.39 5.64 18.27
CA LEU A 178 5.86 6.36 17.12
C LEU A 178 6.71 6.00 15.90
N GLU A 179 6.11 5.32 14.92
CA GLU A 179 6.73 5.00 13.63
C GLU A 179 6.01 5.78 12.53
N GLY A 180 6.62 6.89 12.09
CA GLY A 180 5.95 7.85 11.21
C GLY A 180 4.68 8.43 11.87
N ASN A 181 3.50 8.13 11.33
CA ASN A 181 2.20 8.55 11.87
C ASN A 181 1.48 7.48 12.72
N ARG A 182 2.11 6.31 12.94
CA ARG A 182 1.52 5.21 13.69
C ARG A 182 2.06 5.20 15.12
N LEU A 183 1.16 5.35 16.09
CA LEU A 183 1.45 5.19 17.52
C LEU A 183 1.07 3.79 17.99
N GLU A 184 2.03 3.07 18.58
CA GLU A 184 1.80 1.76 19.21
C GLU A 184 2.16 1.86 20.70
N ILE A 185 1.21 1.56 21.58
CA ILE A 185 1.40 1.63 23.03
C ILE A 185 1.75 0.23 23.54
N PHE A 186 2.94 0.05 24.10
CA PHE A 186 3.43 -1.23 24.60
C PHE A 186 3.01 -1.52 26.03
N GLY A 187 2.79 -0.47 26.82
CA GLY A 187 2.40 -0.66 28.21
C GLY A 187 1.96 0.63 28.88
N LYS A 188 0.97 0.48 29.76
CA LYS A 188 0.60 1.48 30.76
C LYS A 188 0.80 0.85 32.14
N TYR A 189 1.41 1.61 33.04
CA TYR A 189 1.79 1.18 34.37
C TYR A 189 1.29 2.20 35.37
N THR A 190 0.83 1.73 36.53
CA THR A 190 0.38 2.61 37.62
C THR A 190 1.34 2.50 38.81
N SER A 191 1.45 3.58 39.58
CA SER A 191 2.31 3.65 40.77
C SER A 191 1.75 2.87 41.95
N GLY A 192 0.42 2.72 42.00
CA GLY A 192 -0.28 2.14 43.15
C GLY A 192 -0.18 3.00 44.42
N ILE A 193 0.21 4.27 44.28
CA ILE A 193 0.26 5.25 45.36
C ILE A 193 -1.10 5.99 45.35
N PRO A 194 -1.83 6.08 46.49
CA PRO A 194 -3.10 6.81 46.59
C PRO A 194 -2.92 8.32 46.37
#